data_AF-A0A1A9ZNQ5-F1
#
_entry.id   AF-A0A1A9ZNQ5-F1
#
_cell.length_a   1.000
_cell.length_b   1.000
_cell.length_c   1.000
_cell.angle_alpha   90.00
_cell.angle_beta   90.00
_cell.angle_gamma   90.00
#
_symmetry.space_group_name_H-M   'P 1'
#
loop_
_entity.id
_entity.type
_entity.pdbx_description
1 polymer ?
#
loop_
_entity_poly.entity_id
_entity_poly.type
_entity_poly.pdbx_seq_one_letter_code
_entity_poly.pdbx_strand_id
1 'polypeptide(L)'
;MSFFGKMFGGKKEQAPSTGEAIQKLRETENMLIKKQEFLESKIEEELNIARKNASKNKRVALQALKKKKRLEKQLQQIDGTLSTIEMQREALESANTNTAVLTTMKNAADALKAAHQNMDVDKVHDMMDDIAEQQDVAREISEAISNPVAFGADIDDEDLERELDELEQENFDKEIIGIPEPAATLPEVPADELPEKAKEKKKVTNPSNATAAAATGGDDMDDPVMKELLSWAE
;
A
#
# COMPACT_ATOMS: atom_id res chain seq x y z
N MET A 1 20.84 13.40 62.07
CA MET A 1 19.77 14.14 61.37
C MET A 1 19.67 13.58 59.97
N SER A 2 18.51 13.02 59.62
CA SER A 2 18.26 12.38 58.33
C SER A 2 17.81 13.43 57.31
N PHE A 3 18.65 13.71 56.31
CA PHE A 3 18.35 14.65 55.22
C PHE A 3 18.39 13.99 53.83
N PHE A 4 18.27 12.66 53.75
CA PHE A 4 18.34 11.90 52.49
C PHE A 4 17.08 11.07 52.18
N GLY A 5 15.93 11.43 52.76
CA GLY A 5 14.69 10.63 52.65
C GLY A 5 13.55 11.25 51.85
N LYS A 6 13.71 12.42 51.21
CA LYS A 6 12.56 13.18 50.70
C LYS A 6 12.80 13.86 49.35
N MET A 7 13.29 13.09 48.36
CA MET A 7 13.26 13.53 46.97
C MET A 7 13.15 12.33 46.01
N PHE A 8 12.25 11.40 46.32
CA PHE A 8 11.83 10.35 45.38
C PHE A 8 10.33 10.10 45.53
N GLY A 9 9.56 11.18 45.42
CA GLY A 9 8.10 11.16 45.35
C GLY A 9 7.65 11.44 43.93
N GLY A 10 8.09 10.63 42.96
CA GLY A 10 7.52 10.66 41.62
C GLY A 10 6.10 10.11 41.69
N LYS A 11 5.10 10.92 41.32
CA LYS A 11 3.79 10.40 40.91
C LYS A 11 4.06 9.22 39.97
N LYS A 12 3.45 8.06 40.22
CA LYS A 12 3.37 7.01 39.20
C LYS A 12 2.66 7.64 38.01
N GLU A 13 3.41 8.08 37.01
CA GLU A 13 2.84 8.42 35.71
C GLU A 13 2.13 7.15 35.24
N GLN A 14 0.83 7.30 35.06
CA GLN A 14 0.01 6.24 34.51
C GLN A 14 0.59 5.92 33.13
N ALA A 15 0.90 4.64 32.88
CA ALA A 15 1.42 4.24 31.59
C ALA A 15 0.47 4.77 30.50
N PRO A 16 1.00 5.37 29.41
CA PRO A 16 0.16 5.91 28.35
C PRO A 16 -0.76 4.81 27.84
N SER A 17 -2.01 5.17 27.56
CA SER A 17 -2.95 4.24 26.98
C SER A 17 -2.46 3.79 25.61
N THR A 18 -2.88 2.59 25.17
CA THR A 18 -2.55 2.06 23.85
C THR A 18 -2.94 3.04 22.73
N GLY A 19 -4.09 3.71 22.86
CA GLY A 19 -4.54 4.73 21.92
C GLY A 19 -3.63 5.96 21.87
N GLU A 20 -3.19 6.48 23.02
CA GLU A 20 -2.24 7.60 23.08
C GLU A 20 -0.87 7.23 22.49
N ALA A 21 -0.41 5.99 22.71
CA ALA A 21 0.82 5.49 22.13
C ALA A 21 0.74 5.40 20.60
N ILE A 22 -0.36 4.85 20.06
CA ILE A 22 -0.62 4.79 18.61
C ILE A 22 -0.65 6.19 18.01
N GLN A 23 -1.34 7.13 18.66
CA GLN A 23 -1.43 8.52 18.18
C GLN A 23 -0.05 9.18 18.11
N LYS A 24 0.78 9.02 19.14
CA LYS A 24 2.17 9.54 19.14
C LYS A 24 3.04 8.90 18.06
N LEU A 25 2.86 7.61 17.79
CA LEU A 25 3.57 6.93 16.71
C LEU A 25 3.19 7.53 15.36
N ARG A 26 1.90 7.75 15.10
CA ARG A 26 1.39 8.41 13.88
C ARG A 26 1.90 9.84 13.73
N GLU A 27 1.96 10.61 14.81
CA GLU A 27 2.53 11.96 14.78
C GLU A 27 4.02 11.95 14.45
N THR A 28 4.76 11.00 15.03
CA THR A 28 6.20 10.84 14.79
C THR A 28 6.48 10.39 13.36
N GLU A 29 5.72 9.43 12.85
CA GLU A 29 5.74 8.98 11.46
C GLU A 29 5.52 10.15 10.48
N ASN A 30 4.45 10.93 10.67
CA ASN A 30 4.17 12.11 9.84
C ASN A 30 5.31 13.14 9.87
N MET A 31 5.97 13.31 11.02
CA MET A 31 7.14 14.18 11.15
C MET A 31 8.34 13.63 10.39
N LEU A 32 8.57 12.32 10.44
CA LEU A 32 9.66 11.66 9.72
C LEU A 32 9.44 11.69 8.21
N ILE A 33 8.22 11.48 7.72
CA ILE A 33 7.86 11.60 6.29
C ILE A 33 8.17 13.01 5.78
N LYS A 34 7.70 14.07 6.48
CA LYS A 34 8.02 15.46 6.10
C LYS A 34 9.52 15.74 6.09
N LYS A 35 10.28 15.10 6.99
CA LYS A 35 11.74 15.23 7.04
C LYS A 35 12.41 14.48 5.89
N GLN A 36 11.87 13.33 5.49
CA GLN A 36 12.29 12.55 4.32
C GLN A 36 12.14 13.40 3.05
N GLU A 37 10.95 13.93 2.79
CA GLU A 37 10.65 14.81 1.64
C GLU A 37 11.61 16.02 1.59
N PHE A 38 11.86 16.64 2.74
CA PHE A 38 12.80 17.76 2.84
C PHE A 38 14.23 17.36 2.47
N LEU A 39 14.70 16.19 2.92
CA LEU A 39 16.04 15.70 2.59
C LEU A 39 16.15 15.32 1.12
N GLU A 40 15.12 14.72 0.53
CA GLU A 40 15.06 14.38 -0.90
C GLU A 40 15.16 15.65 -1.76
N SER A 41 14.40 16.69 -1.43
CA SER A 41 14.49 18.00 -2.10
C SER A 41 15.90 18.60 -2.00
N LYS A 42 16.56 18.50 -0.83
CA LYS A 42 17.93 18.98 -0.64
C LYS A 42 18.96 18.16 -1.41
N ILE A 43 18.75 16.85 -1.53
CA ILE A 43 19.59 15.97 -2.35
C ILE A 43 19.51 16.38 -3.82
N GLU A 44 18.31 16.66 -4.31
CA GLU A 44 18.09 17.11 -5.69
C GLU A 44 18.76 18.47 -5.96
N GLU A 45 18.64 19.42 -5.02
CA GLU A 45 19.31 20.72 -5.10
C GLU A 45 20.83 20.58 -5.25
N GLU A 46 21.47 19.77 -4.40
CA GLU A 46 22.92 19.53 -4.45
C GLU A 46 23.32 18.77 -5.73
N LEU A 47 22.47 17.86 -6.22
CA LEU A 47 22.69 17.18 -7.50
C LEU A 47 22.66 18.17 -8.67
N ASN A 48 21.72 19.11 -8.66
CA ASN A 48 21.60 20.15 -9.67
C ASN A 48 22.79 21.12 -9.63
N ILE A 49 23.29 21.48 -8.44
CA ILE A 49 24.53 22.26 -8.29
C ILE A 49 25.73 21.49 -8.87
N ALA A 50 25.83 20.18 -8.59
CA ALA A 50 26.90 19.36 -9.13
C ALA A 50 26.85 19.29 -10.67
N ARG A 51 25.67 19.05 -11.25
CA ARG A 51 25.46 19.02 -12.72
C ARG A 51 25.85 20.34 -13.38
N LYS A 52 25.39 21.48 -12.84
CA LYS A 52 25.69 22.82 -13.37
C LYS A 52 27.18 23.17 -13.36
N ASN A 53 27.93 22.62 -12.40
CA ASN A 53 29.35 22.94 -12.19
C ASN A 53 30.31 21.83 -12.67
N ALA A 54 29.81 20.70 -13.18
CA ALA A 54 30.62 19.54 -13.55
C ALA A 54 31.73 19.88 -14.56
N SER A 55 31.41 20.69 -15.58
CA SER A 55 32.37 21.13 -16.61
C SER A 55 33.03 22.47 -16.33
N LYS A 56 32.44 23.30 -15.45
CA LYS A 56 32.89 24.68 -15.19
C LYS A 56 33.80 24.80 -13.97
N ASN A 57 33.46 24.11 -12.89
CA ASN A 57 34.16 24.21 -11.61
C ASN A 57 34.11 22.89 -10.86
N LYS A 58 35.10 22.03 -11.14
CA LYS A 58 35.24 20.70 -10.54
C LYS A 58 35.25 20.72 -9.01
N ARG A 59 35.82 21.77 -8.38
CA ARG A 59 35.89 21.87 -6.91
C ARG A 59 34.49 22.03 -6.30
N VAL A 60 33.66 22.89 -6.88
CA VAL A 60 32.27 23.12 -6.43
C VAL A 60 31.43 21.87 -6.65
N ALA A 61 31.55 21.22 -7.82
CA ALA A 61 30.83 19.98 -8.10
C ALA A 61 31.18 18.86 -7.11
N LEU A 62 32.46 18.68 -6.78
CA LEU A 62 32.89 17.69 -5.78
C LEU A 62 32.38 18.01 -4.37
N GLN A 63 32.29 19.28 -3.98
CA GLN A 63 31.71 19.66 -2.69
C GLN A 63 30.22 19.37 -2.62
N ALA A 64 29.46 19.68 -3.68
CA ALA A 64 28.04 19.37 -3.77
C ALA A 64 27.78 17.86 -3.70
N LEU A 65 28.56 17.04 -4.42
CA LEU A 65 28.46 15.58 -4.35
C LEU A 65 28.77 15.02 -2.95
N LYS A 66 29.74 15.59 -2.22
CA LYS A 66 30.02 15.21 -0.83
C LYS A 66 28.84 15.51 0.11
N LYS A 67 28.20 16.68 -0.07
CA LYS A 67 27.01 17.05 0.70
C LYS A 67 25.84 16.14 0.37
N LYS A 68 25.58 15.87 -0.92
CA LYS A 68 24.58 14.89 -1.39
C LYS A 68 24.75 13.55 -0.68
N LYS A 69 25.95 12.96 -0.71
CA LYS A 69 26.21 11.67 -0.03
C LYS A 69 25.92 11.69 1.47
N ARG A 70 26.17 12.81 2.15
CA ARG A 70 25.85 12.95 3.57
C ARG A 70 24.35 13.01 3.81
N LEU A 71 23.61 13.72 2.96
CA LEU A 71 22.14 13.80 3.04
C LEU A 71 21.51 12.44 2.73
N GLU A 72 22.00 11.71 1.72
CA GLU A 72 21.53 10.35 1.41
C GLU A 72 21.72 9.39 2.58
N LYS A 73 22.85 9.50 3.30
CA LYS A 73 23.06 8.71 4.52
C LYS A 73 22.05 9.06 5.62
N GLN A 74 21.68 10.34 5.75
CA GLN A 74 20.66 10.77 6.71
C GLN A 74 19.26 10.28 6.29
N LEU A 75 18.96 10.30 4.99
CA LEU A 75 17.72 9.78 4.43
C LEU A 75 17.54 8.30 4.77
N GLN A 76 18.55 7.48 4.45
CA GLN A 76 18.54 6.04 4.75
C GLN A 76 18.33 5.74 6.25
N GLN A 77 18.87 6.59 7.14
CA GLN A 77 18.64 6.45 8.59
C GLN A 77 17.19 6.77 8.98
N ILE A 78 16.58 7.76 8.33
CA ILE A 78 15.17 8.09 8.55
C ILE A 78 14.29 6.96 8.04
N ASP A 79 14.55 6.42 6.85
CA ASP A 79 13.76 5.34 6.26
C ASP A 79 13.75 4.10 7.19
N GLY A 80 14.91 3.72 7.72
CA GLY A 80 15.00 2.61 8.68
C GLY A 80 14.28 2.89 10.00
N THR A 81 14.28 4.15 10.46
CA THR A 81 13.56 4.57 11.67
C THR A 81 12.05 4.57 11.43
N LEU A 82 11.62 5.05 10.26
CA LEU A 82 10.23 5.11 9.84
C LEU A 82 9.62 3.70 9.79
N SER A 83 10.29 2.76 9.10
CA SER A 83 9.88 1.35 9.05
C SER A 83 9.77 0.72 10.45
N THR A 84 10.69 1.06 11.35
CA THR A 84 10.61 0.59 12.74
C THR A 84 9.38 1.12 13.47
N ILE A 85 9.02 2.39 13.26
CA ILE A 85 7.85 3.03 13.86
C ILE A 85 6.55 2.45 13.29
N GLU A 86 6.49 2.22 11.98
CA GLU A 86 5.34 1.60 11.31
C GLU A 86 5.09 0.19 11.87
N MET A 87 6.13 -0.65 11.94
CA MET A 87 6.02 -1.99 12.54
C MET A 87 5.55 -1.95 14.00
N GLN A 88 6.02 -0.98 14.79
CA GLN A 88 5.60 -0.82 16.19
C GLN A 88 4.15 -0.36 16.31
N ARG A 89 3.70 0.54 15.43
CA ARG A 89 2.32 1.01 15.37
C ARG A 89 1.39 -0.14 15.04
N GLU A 90 1.71 -0.91 14.00
CA GLU A 90 0.92 -2.07 13.58
C GLU A 90 0.84 -3.14 14.67
N ALA A 91 1.97 -3.43 15.34
CA ALA A 91 1.99 -4.36 16.46
C ALA A 91 1.07 -3.90 17.61
N LEU A 92 1.06 -2.59 17.93
CA LEU A 92 0.17 -2.03 18.96
C LEU A 92 -1.30 -2.03 18.53
N GLU A 93 -1.59 -1.74 17.27
CA GLU A 93 -2.94 -1.80 16.71
C GLU A 93 -3.49 -3.23 16.73
N SER A 94 -2.66 -4.21 16.33
CA SER A 94 -2.99 -5.64 16.43
C SER A 94 -3.22 -6.06 17.88
N ALA A 95 -2.34 -5.67 18.80
CA ALA A 95 -2.50 -5.98 20.22
C ALA A 95 -3.79 -5.38 20.81
N ASN A 96 -4.15 -4.16 20.39
CA ASN A 96 -5.39 -3.50 20.81
C ASN A 96 -6.63 -4.27 20.35
N THR A 97 -6.67 -4.67 19.06
CA THR A 97 -7.75 -5.48 18.49
C THR A 97 -7.84 -6.85 19.17
N ASN A 98 -6.71 -7.54 19.35
CA ASN A 98 -6.68 -8.83 20.04
C ASN A 98 -7.18 -8.73 21.48
N THR A 99 -6.85 -7.64 22.19
CA THR A 99 -7.37 -7.38 23.54
C THR A 99 -8.88 -7.19 23.54
N ALA A 100 -9.44 -6.47 22.56
CA ALA A 100 -10.87 -6.28 22.42
C ALA A 100 -11.61 -7.61 22.12
N VAL A 101 -11.05 -8.45 21.24
CA VAL A 101 -11.56 -9.79 20.94
C VAL A 101 -11.56 -10.65 22.20
N LEU A 102 -10.43 -10.75 22.91
CA LEU A 102 -10.32 -11.54 24.14
C LEU A 102 -11.28 -11.06 25.23
N THR A 103 -11.48 -9.74 25.35
CA THR A 103 -12.44 -9.17 26.30
C THR A 103 -13.87 -9.57 25.93
N THR A 104 -14.21 -9.55 24.64
CA THR A 104 -15.52 -9.98 24.15
C THR A 104 -15.76 -11.48 24.39
N MET A 105 -14.77 -12.32 24.10
CA MET A 105 -14.83 -13.76 24.36
C MET A 105 -15.00 -14.05 25.86
N LYS A 106 -14.29 -13.32 26.73
CA LYS A 106 -14.44 -13.44 28.18
C LYS A 106 -15.87 -13.07 28.62
N ASN A 107 -16.40 -11.95 28.15
CA ASN A 107 -17.76 -11.53 28.49
C ASN A 107 -18.80 -12.55 28.00
N ALA A 108 -18.62 -13.12 26.81
CA ALA A 108 -19.47 -14.18 26.29
C ALA A 108 -19.39 -15.45 27.16
N ALA A 109 -18.18 -15.87 27.56
CA ALA A 109 -17.98 -17.00 28.46
C ALA A 109 -18.61 -16.77 29.84
N ASP A 110 -18.48 -15.56 30.40
CA ASP A 110 -19.10 -15.18 31.68
C ASP A 110 -20.64 -15.18 31.57
N ALA A 111 -21.19 -14.71 30.44
CA ALA A 111 -22.63 -14.75 30.18
C ALA A 111 -23.16 -16.19 30.03
N LEU A 112 -22.44 -17.05 29.30
CA LEU A 112 -22.76 -18.48 29.20
C LEU A 112 -22.72 -19.15 30.58
N LYS A 113 -21.69 -18.85 31.38
CA LYS A 113 -21.57 -19.36 32.75
C LYS A 113 -22.72 -18.91 33.63
N ALA A 114 -23.13 -17.64 33.55
CA ALA A 114 -24.26 -17.11 34.30
C ALA A 114 -25.61 -17.73 33.85
N ALA A 115 -25.78 -17.97 32.55
CA ALA A 115 -26.95 -18.67 32.02
C ALA A 115 -27.02 -20.12 32.55
N HIS A 116 -25.89 -20.82 32.58
CA HIS A 116 -25.80 -22.18 33.14
C HIS A 116 -25.94 -22.25 34.66
N GLN A 117 -25.50 -21.22 35.40
CA GLN A 117 -25.68 -21.17 36.86
C GLN A 117 -27.15 -21.08 37.30
N ASN A 118 -28.04 -20.60 36.42
CA ASN A 118 -29.48 -20.56 36.65
C ASN A 118 -30.24 -21.77 36.05
N MET A 119 -29.55 -22.72 35.43
CA MET A 119 -30.12 -24.01 35.06
C MET A 119 -30.00 -24.94 36.27
N ASP A 120 -31.13 -25.23 36.90
CA ASP A 120 -31.27 -26.18 38.01
C ASP A 120 -30.66 -27.53 37.59
N VAL A 121 -29.70 -28.07 38.36
CA VAL A 121 -28.94 -29.28 37.99
C VAL A 121 -29.85 -30.47 37.70
N ASP A 122 -30.99 -30.53 38.39
CA ASP A 122 -32.02 -31.56 38.18
C ASP A 122 -32.69 -31.42 36.80
N LYS A 123 -32.92 -30.19 36.31
CA LYS A 123 -33.44 -29.95 34.96
C LYS A 123 -32.38 -30.19 33.87
N VAL A 124 -31.10 -30.08 34.22
CA VAL A 124 -30.00 -30.41 33.30
C VAL A 124 -29.91 -31.92 33.11
N HIS A 125 -30.14 -32.74 34.14
CA HIS A 125 -30.20 -34.19 34.00
C HIS A 125 -31.36 -34.63 33.09
N ASP A 126 -32.58 -34.11 33.32
CA ASP A 126 -33.73 -34.39 32.45
C ASP A 126 -33.48 -33.92 31.00
N MET A 127 -32.86 -32.76 30.83
CA MET A 127 -32.53 -32.22 29.50
C MET A 127 -31.36 -32.97 28.83
N MET A 128 -30.43 -33.57 29.58
CA MET A 128 -29.34 -34.39 29.02
C MET A 128 -29.85 -35.75 28.55
N ASP A 129 -30.85 -36.32 29.23
CA ASP A 129 -31.56 -37.51 28.77
C ASP A 129 -32.35 -37.20 27.47
N ASP A 130 -33.06 -36.07 27.41
CA ASP A 130 -33.74 -35.60 26.18
C ASP A 130 -32.75 -35.26 25.04
N ILE A 131 -31.57 -34.72 25.36
CA ILE A 131 -30.50 -34.41 24.39
C ILE A 131 -29.83 -35.69 23.88
N ALA A 132 -29.66 -36.71 24.72
CA ALA A 132 -29.10 -38.00 24.28
C ALA A 132 -30.04 -38.67 23.27
N GLU A 133 -31.34 -38.65 23.54
CA GLU A 133 -32.37 -39.18 22.64
C GLU A 133 -32.42 -38.38 21.32
N GLN A 134 -32.27 -37.05 21.37
CA GLN A 134 -32.22 -36.20 20.18
C GLN A 134 -30.87 -36.23 19.44
N GLN A 135 -29.75 -36.48 20.12
CA GLN A 135 -28.44 -36.65 19.49
C GLN A 135 -28.39 -37.93 18.66
N ASP A 136 -29.05 -38.99 19.10
CA ASP A 136 -29.16 -40.22 18.29
C ASP A 136 -30.00 -39.98 17.02
N VAL A 137 -31.08 -39.19 17.11
CA VAL A 137 -31.86 -38.73 15.93
C VAL A 137 -31.02 -37.81 15.03
N ALA A 138 -30.24 -36.90 15.61
CA ALA A 138 -29.35 -36.01 14.85
C ALA A 138 -28.20 -36.79 14.20
N ARG A 139 -27.72 -37.88 14.80
CA ARG A 139 -26.72 -38.78 14.22
C ARG A 139 -27.31 -39.58 13.07
N GLU A 140 -28.55 -40.04 13.19
CA GLU A 140 -29.30 -40.70 12.10
C GLU A 140 -29.58 -39.74 10.93
N ILE A 141 -29.94 -38.48 11.22
CA ILE A 141 -30.08 -37.41 10.21
C ILE A 141 -28.72 -37.04 9.61
N SER A 142 -27.66 -36.96 10.42
CA SER A 142 -26.33 -36.65 9.94
C SER A 142 -25.78 -37.78 9.09
N GLU A 143 -25.97 -39.06 9.41
CA GLU A 143 -25.62 -40.20 8.53
C GLU A 143 -26.45 -40.20 7.24
N ALA A 144 -27.72 -39.80 7.29
CA ALA A 144 -28.57 -39.67 6.11
C ALA A 144 -28.16 -38.48 5.20
N ILE A 145 -27.65 -37.39 5.77
CA ILE A 145 -27.21 -36.18 5.05
C ILE A 145 -25.74 -36.28 4.63
N SER A 146 -24.90 -36.93 5.42
CA SER A 146 -23.47 -37.13 5.20
C SER A 146 -23.15 -38.40 4.42
N ASN A 147 -24.11 -38.98 3.70
CA ASN A 147 -23.78 -39.76 2.51
C ASN A 147 -23.17 -38.77 1.48
N PRO A 148 -21.85 -38.61 1.45
CA PRO A 148 -21.18 -37.43 0.92
C PRO A 148 -20.72 -37.80 -0.48
N VAL A 149 -21.67 -37.86 -1.41
CA VAL A 149 -21.33 -37.72 -2.82
C VAL A 149 -21.71 -36.28 -3.17
N ALA A 150 -20.70 -35.43 -3.35
CA ALA A 150 -20.73 -34.20 -4.18
C ALA A 150 -20.52 -32.80 -3.57
N PHE A 151 -20.10 -32.59 -2.31
CA PHE A 151 -19.83 -31.19 -1.84
C PHE A 151 -18.55 -31.00 -1.04
N GLY A 152 -17.48 -31.67 -1.49
CA GLY A 152 -16.13 -31.43 -1.01
C GLY A 152 -15.10 -31.83 -2.06
N ALA A 153 -15.40 -31.59 -3.33
CA ALA A 153 -14.35 -31.62 -4.34
C ALA A 153 -13.38 -30.50 -3.98
N ASP A 154 -12.15 -30.93 -3.77
CA ASP A 154 -10.99 -30.15 -3.40
C ASP A 154 -10.92 -28.84 -4.18
N ILE A 155 -10.78 -27.72 -3.47
CA ILE A 155 -10.32 -26.48 -4.09
C ILE A 155 -8.89 -26.79 -4.56
N ASP A 156 -8.71 -26.82 -5.88
CA ASP A 156 -7.44 -27.18 -6.52
C ASP A 156 -6.51 -25.96 -6.50
N ASP A 157 -5.31 -26.12 -5.92
CA ASP A 157 -4.31 -25.07 -5.86
C ASP A 157 -3.91 -24.59 -7.28
N GLU A 158 -4.04 -25.44 -8.31
CA GLU A 158 -3.80 -25.07 -9.73
C GLU A 158 -4.83 -24.04 -10.26
N ASP A 159 -6.06 -24.06 -9.74
CA ASP A 159 -7.10 -23.09 -10.12
C ASP A 159 -6.84 -21.71 -9.52
N LEU A 160 -6.30 -21.68 -8.30
CA LEU A 160 -5.91 -20.46 -7.60
C LEU A 160 -4.66 -19.81 -8.21
N GLU A 161 -3.67 -20.61 -8.64
CA GLU A 161 -2.47 -20.10 -9.32
C GLU A 161 -2.81 -19.45 -10.68
N ARG A 162 -3.75 -20.05 -11.43
CA ARG A 162 -4.22 -19.50 -12.70
C ARG A 162 -4.95 -18.16 -12.54
N GLU A 163 -5.79 -18.02 -11.51
CA GLU A 163 -6.48 -16.76 -11.22
C GLU A 163 -5.48 -15.65 -10.82
N LEU A 164 -4.40 -16.00 -10.13
CA LEU A 164 -3.33 -15.06 -9.78
C LEU A 164 -2.57 -14.56 -11.02
N ASP A 165 -2.22 -15.46 -11.95
CA ASP A 165 -1.50 -15.10 -13.19
C ASP A 165 -2.33 -14.15 -14.08
N GLU A 166 -3.64 -14.35 -14.17
CA GLU A 166 -4.55 -13.48 -14.92
C GLU A 166 -4.58 -12.04 -14.33
N LEU A 167 -4.61 -11.91 -13.01
CA LEU A 167 -4.58 -10.60 -12.33
C LEU A 167 -3.25 -9.86 -12.51
N GLU A 168 -2.12 -10.57 -12.53
CA GLU A 168 -0.80 -9.98 -12.79
C GLU A 168 -0.71 -9.44 -14.22
N GLN A 169 -1.24 -10.21 -15.19
CA GLN A 169 -1.23 -9.80 -16.60
C GLN A 169 -2.12 -8.59 -16.86
N GLU A 170 -3.31 -8.53 -16.25
CA GLU A 170 -4.18 -7.34 -16.33
C GLU A 170 -3.51 -6.07 -15.77
N ASN A 171 -2.74 -6.19 -14.69
CA ASN A 171 -2.00 -5.07 -14.12
C ASN A 171 -0.86 -4.63 -15.04
N PHE A 172 -0.15 -5.59 -15.64
CA PHE A 172 0.93 -5.30 -16.58
C PHE A 172 0.41 -4.63 -17.86
N ASP A 173 -0.72 -5.09 -18.40
CA ASP A 173 -1.36 -4.47 -19.57
C ASP A 173 -1.85 -3.05 -19.27
N LYS A 174 -2.40 -2.80 -18.07
CA LYS A 174 -2.73 -1.44 -17.61
C LYS A 174 -1.50 -0.53 -17.54
N GLU A 175 -0.35 -1.07 -17.15
CA GLU A 175 0.92 -0.33 -17.09
C GLU A 175 1.51 -0.07 -18.48
N ILE A 176 1.39 -1.02 -19.42
CA ILE A 176 1.83 -0.87 -20.82
C ILE A 176 0.94 0.10 -21.60
N ILE A 177 -0.38 0.07 -21.40
CA ILE A 177 -1.31 1.01 -22.05
C ILE A 177 -1.02 2.48 -21.65
N GLY A 178 -0.33 2.69 -20.51
CA GLY A 178 0.16 4.00 -20.08
C GLY A 178 1.48 4.47 -20.72
N ILE A 179 2.17 3.61 -21.50
CA ILE A 179 3.44 3.92 -22.16
C ILE A 179 3.17 4.10 -23.68
N PRO A 180 3.39 5.29 -24.27
CA PRO A 180 3.23 5.45 -25.70
C PRO A 180 4.29 4.61 -26.43
N GLU A 181 3.83 3.75 -27.36
CA GLU A 181 4.70 2.88 -28.17
C GLU A 181 5.87 3.66 -28.78
N PRO A 182 7.12 3.17 -28.69
CA PRO A 182 8.18 3.69 -29.54
C PRO A 182 7.85 3.25 -30.97
N ALA A 183 7.38 4.19 -31.78
CA ALA A 183 7.18 3.99 -33.22
C ALA A 183 8.40 3.27 -33.81
N ALA A 184 8.20 2.03 -34.25
CA ALA A 184 9.21 1.23 -34.91
C ALA A 184 9.46 1.79 -36.32
N THR A 185 10.18 2.90 -36.42
CA THR A 185 10.85 3.29 -37.67
C THR A 185 12.18 2.54 -37.72
N LEU A 186 12.14 1.34 -38.30
CA LEU A 186 13.35 0.64 -38.72
C LEU A 186 14.13 1.56 -39.67
N PRO A 187 15.42 1.80 -39.44
CA PRO A 187 16.23 2.63 -40.34
C PRO A 187 16.36 1.94 -41.69
N GLU A 188 16.00 2.66 -42.75
CA GLU A 188 16.12 2.21 -44.13
C GLU A 188 17.59 1.93 -44.46
N VAL A 189 17.85 0.73 -44.98
CA VAL A 189 19.22 0.26 -45.29
C VAL A 189 19.85 1.24 -46.30
N PRO A 190 21.09 1.71 -46.09
CA PRO A 190 21.75 2.59 -47.05
C PRO A 190 21.90 1.88 -48.40
N ALA A 191 21.16 2.34 -49.41
CA ALA A 191 21.43 2.01 -50.80
C ALA A 191 22.62 2.86 -51.27
N ASP A 192 23.83 2.37 -51.01
CA ASP A 192 25.04 2.91 -51.64
C ASP A 192 24.97 2.65 -53.15
N GLU A 193 24.56 3.66 -53.92
CA GLU A 193 24.89 3.72 -55.35
C GLU A 193 26.34 4.22 -55.50
N LEU A 194 27.14 3.41 -56.22
CA LEU A 194 28.51 3.72 -56.61
C LEU A 194 28.60 5.06 -57.36
N PRO A 195 29.69 5.84 -57.20
CA PRO A 195 29.72 7.21 -57.68
C PRO A 195 30.02 7.27 -59.19
N GLU A 196 29.12 7.87 -59.96
CA GLU A 196 29.45 8.42 -61.28
C GLU A 196 29.33 9.95 -61.33
N LYS A 197 30.25 10.54 -62.08
CA LYS A 197 30.71 11.93 -62.02
C LYS A 197 29.71 12.99 -62.51
N ALA A 198 29.63 14.07 -61.72
CA ALA A 198 29.62 15.51 -62.08
C ALA A 198 28.79 16.04 -63.28
N LYS A 199 27.92 17.04 -63.01
CA LYS A 199 28.05 18.45 -63.50
C LYS A 199 26.92 19.40 -63.02
N GLU A 200 27.37 20.52 -62.43
CA GLU A 200 26.95 21.94 -62.52
C GLU A 200 25.48 22.43 -62.69
N LYS A 201 25.06 23.20 -61.66
CA LYS A 201 24.60 24.63 -61.63
C LYS A 201 23.16 25.07 -61.99
N LYS A 202 22.65 25.93 -61.05
CA LYS A 202 21.74 27.11 -61.17
C LYS A 202 20.22 26.83 -61.21
N LYS A 203 19.27 27.61 -60.63
CA LYS A 203 19.21 28.81 -59.74
C LYS A 203 17.70 29.12 -59.48
N VAL A 204 17.35 29.77 -58.35
CA VAL A 204 16.09 30.55 -58.02
C VAL A 204 14.77 29.73 -57.90
N THR A 205 13.81 29.89 -56.97
CA THR A 205 13.13 31.06 -56.34
C THR A 205 12.39 30.71 -55.02
N ASN A 206 12.39 31.68 -54.08
CA ASN A 206 11.57 31.85 -52.85
C ASN A 206 10.09 32.22 -53.19
N PRO A 207 9.18 32.57 -52.24
CA PRO A 207 8.79 32.01 -50.92
C PRO A 207 7.23 31.97 -50.72
N SER A 208 6.77 31.72 -49.48
CA SER A 208 5.47 32.12 -48.86
C SER A 208 4.35 31.06 -48.79
N ASN A 209 4.00 30.62 -47.58
CA ASN A 209 2.94 31.29 -46.80
C ASN A 209 2.86 30.78 -45.35
N ALA A 210 2.75 31.74 -44.43
CA ALA A 210 2.26 31.56 -43.07
C ALA A 210 0.73 31.43 -43.05
N THR A 211 0.17 30.80 -42.01
CA THR A 211 -1.08 31.12 -41.25
C THR A 211 -1.22 29.97 -40.19
N ALA A 212 -1.05 30.20 -38.87
CA ALA A 212 -2.08 30.50 -37.84
C ALA A 212 -3.31 29.55 -37.90
N ALA A 213 -3.98 29.08 -36.86
CA ALA A 213 -3.89 29.07 -35.40
C ALA A 213 -5.03 28.14 -34.88
N ALA A 214 -4.88 27.63 -33.65
CA ALA A 214 -5.92 27.40 -32.63
C ALA A 214 -6.98 26.28 -32.71
N ALA A 215 -7.15 25.65 -31.53
CA ALA A 215 -8.38 25.10 -30.91
C ALA A 215 -8.84 23.72 -31.41
N THR A 216 -9.31 22.75 -30.61
CA THR A 216 -9.93 22.70 -29.26
C THR A 216 -9.88 21.24 -28.78
N GLY A 217 -9.69 21.00 -27.48
CA GLY A 217 -9.87 19.67 -26.88
C GLY A 217 -10.21 19.82 -25.41
N GLY A 218 -11.51 19.84 -25.11
CA GLY A 218 -12.07 19.90 -23.77
C GLY A 218 -13.56 19.57 -23.83
N ASP A 219 -13.99 18.79 -22.84
CA ASP A 219 -15.37 18.48 -22.45
C ASP A 219 -16.03 17.25 -23.11
N ASP A 220 -15.64 16.06 -22.63
CA ASP A 220 -16.52 14.90 -22.56
C ASP A 220 -16.97 14.72 -21.09
N MET A 221 -17.90 15.60 -20.67
CA MET A 221 -18.65 15.55 -19.40
C MET A 221 -20.09 15.08 -19.61
N ASP A 222 -20.30 14.19 -20.58
CA ASP A 222 -21.62 13.63 -20.89
C ASP A 222 -21.56 12.09 -21.05
N ASP A 223 -20.80 11.43 -20.18
CA ASP A 223 -20.96 9.98 -20.01
C ASP A 223 -22.25 9.72 -19.20
N PRO A 224 -23.28 9.09 -19.79
CA PRO A 224 -24.52 8.74 -19.10
C PRO A 224 -24.28 7.83 -17.88
N VAL A 225 -23.16 7.09 -17.84
CA VAL A 225 -22.77 6.23 -16.71
C VAL A 225 -22.37 7.06 -15.48
N MET A 226 -21.78 8.24 -15.69
CA MET A 226 -21.34 9.11 -14.59
C MET A 226 -22.52 9.83 -13.89
N LYS A 227 -23.62 10.06 -14.62
CA LYS A 227 -24.86 10.62 -14.05
C LYS A 227 -25.62 9.58 -13.21
N GLU A 228 -25.54 8.30 -13.56
CA GLU A 228 -26.16 7.22 -12.78
C GLU A 228 -25.42 7.00 -11.46
N LEU A 229 -24.08 7.04 -11.47
CA LEU A 229 -23.25 6.90 -10.28
C LEU A 229 -23.40 8.03 -9.25
N LEU A 230 -23.65 9.27 -9.70
CA LEU A 230 -23.88 10.41 -8.80
C LEU A 230 -25.26 10.38 -8.12
N SER A 231 -26.24 9.69 -8.71
CA SER A 231 -27.60 9.60 -8.16
C SER A 231 -27.74 8.66 -6.96
N TRP A 232 -26.74 7.81 -6.71
CA TRP A 232 -26.68 6.90 -5.56
C TRP A 232 -25.91 7.47 -4.37
N ALA A 233 -25.35 8.67 -4.52
CA ALA A 233 -24.53 9.32 -3.50
C ALA A 233 -25.28 10.43 -2.72
N GLU A 234 -26.58 10.61 -2.93
CA GLU A 234 -27.48 11.42 -2.08
C GLU A 234 -28.32 10.56 -1.13
#